data_AF-A0A848XKJ8-F1
#
_entry.id   AF-A0A848XKJ8-F1
#
_cell.length_a   1.000
_cell.length_b   1.000
_cell.length_c   1.000
_cell.angle_alpha   90.00
_cell.angle_beta   90.00
_cell.angle_gamma   90.00
#
_symmetry.space_group_name_H-M   'P 1'
#
loop_
_entity.id
_entity.type
_entity.pdbx_description
1 polymer ?
#
loop_
_entity_poly.entity_id
_entity_poly.type
_entity_poly.pdbx_seq_one_letter_code
_entity_poly.pdbx_strand_id
1 'polypeptide(L)'
;AVLVGQSVGSGQAAAAQRYAGAAVILCVLVMTVSAAVFLLFPGPLAGLYTDETEVLAVASALIPVAGVFQIVDGLQVVCAGVLRGVADTLKPLLINVLGFWMVGMPISLHFGFRGGEGPVGLWWGLAAGLGAVASMLMFRVWIRFRRPLQRAEFRSASH
;
A
#
# COMPACT_ATOMS: atom_id res chain seq x y z
N ALA A 1 -1.61 -2.97 -13.68
CA ALA A 1 -0.64 -3.90 -14.27
C ALA A 1 -0.79 -4.01 -15.79
N VAL A 2 -1.94 -4.48 -16.31
CA VAL A 2 -2.15 -4.73 -17.75
C VAL A 2 -1.93 -3.48 -18.63
N LEU A 3 -2.59 -2.36 -18.34
CA LEU A 3 -2.45 -1.11 -19.11
C LEU A 3 -1.03 -0.53 -19.06
N VAL A 4 -0.37 -0.63 -17.90
CA VAL A 4 1.01 -0.19 -17.72
C VAL A 4 1.96 -1.09 -18.52
N GLY A 5 1.78 -2.41 -18.46
CA GLY A 5 2.61 -3.39 -19.18
C GLY A 5 2.44 -3.33 -20.70
N GLN A 6 1.21 -3.16 -21.19
CA GLN A 6 0.93 -2.92 -22.60
C GLN A 6 1.63 -1.65 -23.11
N SER A 7 1.54 -0.54 -22.35
CA SER A 7 2.15 0.74 -22.74
C SER A 7 3.68 0.69 -22.72
N VAL A 8 4.26 -0.04 -21.77
CA VAL A 8 5.71 -0.28 -21.71
C VAL A 8 6.16 -1.16 -22.88
N GLY A 9 5.44 -2.24 -23.17
CA GLY A 9 5.71 -3.13 -24.29
C GLY A 9 5.58 -2.47 -25.67
N SER A 10 4.72 -1.44 -25.79
CA SER A 10 4.57 -0.66 -27.01
C SER A 10 5.54 0.53 -27.14
N GLY A 11 6.55 0.64 -26.27
CA GLY A 11 7.51 1.77 -26.27
C GLY A 11 6.93 3.12 -25.82
N GLN A 12 5.69 3.17 -25.34
CA GLN A 12 4.99 4.39 -24.93
C GLN A 12 5.21 4.69 -23.44
N ALA A 13 6.47 4.97 -23.11
CA ALA A 13 6.96 5.36 -21.80
C ALA A 13 6.06 6.38 -21.07
N ALA A 14 5.69 7.47 -21.76
CA ALA A 14 4.88 8.55 -21.19
C ALA A 14 3.45 8.10 -20.85
N ALA A 15 2.85 7.25 -21.68
CA ALA A 15 1.52 6.69 -21.42
C ALA A 15 1.54 5.78 -20.18
N ALA A 16 2.58 4.95 -20.03
CA ALA A 16 2.76 4.12 -18.84
C ALA A 16 2.84 4.96 -17.55
N GLN A 17 3.52 6.12 -17.57
CA GLN A 17 3.57 7.01 -16.41
C GLN A 17 2.19 7.60 -16.08
N ARG A 18 1.42 8.02 -17.09
CA ARG A 18 0.06 8.54 -16.91
C ARG A 18 -0.88 7.50 -16.33
N TYR A 19 -0.85 6.26 -16.83
CA TYR A 19 -1.66 5.17 -16.30
C TYR A 19 -1.28 4.81 -14.86
N ALA A 20 0.02 4.80 -14.54
CA ALA A 20 0.48 4.57 -13.17
C ALA A 20 0.03 5.68 -12.22
N GLY A 21 0.18 6.96 -12.62
CA GLY A 21 -0.28 8.10 -11.83
C GLY A 21 -1.80 8.10 -11.61
N ALA A 22 -2.57 7.85 -12.66
CA ALA A 22 -4.03 7.75 -12.57
C ALA A 22 -4.47 6.61 -11.63
N ALA A 23 -3.81 5.45 -11.69
CA ALA A 23 -4.11 4.33 -10.80
C ALA A 23 -3.83 4.66 -9.32
N VAL A 24 -2.74 5.38 -9.03
CA VAL A 24 -2.42 5.83 -7.67
C VAL A 24 -3.46 6.85 -7.18
N ILE A 25 -3.81 7.84 -7.99
CA ILE A 25 -4.81 8.87 -7.62
C ILE A 25 -6.17 8.22 -7.34
N LEU A 26 -6.64 7.35 -8.24
CA LEU A 26 -7.91 6.65 -8.08
C LEU A 26 -7.92 5.80 -6.82
N CYS A 27 -6.83 5.09 -6.55
CA CYS A 27 -6.69 4.28 -5.33
C CYS A 27 -6.75 5.14 -4.07
N VAL A 28 -5.99 6.24 -4.00
CA VAL A 28 -6.02 7.14 -2.85
C VAL A 28 -7.41 7.72 -2.65
N LEU A 29 -8.12 8.12 -3.71
CA LEU A 29 -9.49 8.63 -3.63
C LEU A 29 -10.45 7.58 -3.05
N VAL A 30 -10.48 6.38 -3.64
CA VAL A 30 -11.37 5.29 -3.19
C VAL A 30 -11.06 4.88 -1.75
N MET A 31 -9.79 4.74 -1.41
CA MET A 31 -9.36 4.35 -0.06
C MET A 31 -9.63 5.45 0.97
N THR A 32 -9.52 6.73 0.60
CA THR A 32 -9.85 7.86 1.49
C THR A 32 -11.33 7.91 1.77
N VAL A 33 -12.18 7.72 0.75
CA VAL A 33 -13.64 7.67 0.93
C VAL A 33 -14.03 6.50 1.83
N SER A 34 -13.47 5.30 1.57
CA SER A 34 -13.71 4.13 2.42
C SER A 34 -13.22 4.35 3.85
N ALA A 35 -12.05 4.99 4.03
CA ALA A 35 -11.49 5.25 5.36
C ALA A 35 -12.36 6.24 6.14
N ALA A 36 -12.89 7.26 5.46
CA ALA A 36 -13.84 8.20 6.05
C ALA A 36 -15.10 7.48 6.56
N VAL A 37 -15.63 6.49 5.82
CA VAL A 37 -16.77 5.68 6.28
C VAL A 37 -16.41 4.90 7.54
N PHE A 38 -15.23 4.27 7.59
CA PHE A 38 -14.77 3.51 8.76
C PHE A 38 -14.54 4.41 9.98
N LEU A 39 -14.03 5.62 9.78
CA LEU A 39 -13.79 6.61 10.85
C LEU A 39 -15.07 7.25 11.38
N LEU A 40 -16.05 7.52 10.51
CA LEU A 40 -17.29 8.21 10.87
C LEU A 40 -18.35 7.27 11.46
N PHE A 41 -18.35 5.98 11.05
CA PHE A 41 -19.37 5.02 11.47
C PHE A 41 -18.81 3.72 12.07
N PRO A 42 -17.84 3.75 13.01
CA PRO A 42 -17.24 2.53 13.55
C PRO A 42 -18.25 1.68 14.34
N GLY A 43 -19.11 2.31 15.16
CA GLY A 43 -20.12 1.60 15.95
C GLY A 43 -21.17 0.86 15.11
N PRO A 44 -21.85 1.53 14.16
CA PRO A 44 -22.79 0.87 13.25
C PRO A 44 -22.14 -0.24 12.43
N LEU A 45 -20.91 -0.05 11.96
CA LEU A 45 -20.17 -1.08 11.23
C LEU A 45 -19.85 -2.29 12.12
N ALA A 46 -19.45 -2.07 13.37
CA ALA A 46 -19.22 -3.15 14.32
C ALA A 46 -20.51 -3.92 14.63
N GLY A 47 -21.64 -3.21 14.77
CA GLY A 47 -22.96 -3.80 15.03
C GLY A 47 -23.51 -4.66 13.89
N LEU A 48 -22.96 -4.55 12.67
CA LEU A 48 -23.30 -5.48 11.58
C LEU A 48 -22.69 -6.87 11.77
N TYR A 49 -21.61 -6.98 12.55
CA TYR A 49 -20.88 -8.24 12.73
C TYR A 49 -21.19 -8.95 14.05
N THR A 50 -21.59 -8.19 15.08
CA THR A 50 -21.84 -8.75 16.41
C THR A 50 -22.79 -7.86 17.21
N ASP A 51 -23.68 -8.50 17.97
CA ASP A 51 -24.55 -7.85 18.95
C ASP A 51 -23.98 -7.94 20.39
N GLU A 52 -22.96 -8.78 20.61
CA GLU A 52 -22.30 -8.94 21.90
C GLU A 52 -21.50 -7.69 22.30
N THR A 53 -21.80 -7.14 23.48
CA THR A 53 -21.34 -5.81 23.89
C THR A 53 -19.82 -5.72 24.09
N GLU A 54 -19.20 -6.78 24.60
CA GLU A 54 -17.74 -6.84 24.76
C GLU A 54 -17.03 -6.87 23.39
N VAL A 55 -17.55 -7.63 22.44
CA VAL A 55 -16.97 -7.74 21.09
C VAL A 55 -17.21 -6.45 20.30
N LEU A 56 -18.38 -5.82 20.47
CA LEU A 56 -18.72 -4.54 19.85
C LEU A 56 -17.75 -3.43 20.26
N ALA A 57 -17.39 -3.36 21.55
CA ALA A 57 -16.44 -2.37 22.06
C ALA A 57 -15.05 -2.53 21.42
N VAL A 58 -14.57 -3.78 21.32
CA VAL A 58 -13.28 -4.08 20.69
C VAL A 58 -13.31 -3.81 19.18
N ALA A 59 -14.35 -4.26 18.48
CA ALA A 59 -14.50 -4.06 17.04
C ALA A 59 -14.57 -2.56 16.68
N SER A 60 -15.33 -1.78 17.45
CA SER A 60 -15.45 -0.33 17.26
C SER A 60 -14.11 0.40 17.42
N ALA A 61 -13.22 -0.09 18.29
CA ALA A 61 -11.87 0.46 18.46
C ALA A 61 -10.92 0.05 17.31
N LEU A 62 -11.13 -1.11 16.68
CA LEU A 62 -10.28 -1.62 15.59
C LEU A 62 -10.66 -1.07 14.21
N ILE A 63 -11.93 -0.74 13.96
CA ILE A 63 -12.39 -0.25 12.66
C ILE A 63 -11.66 1.03 12.19
N PRO A 64 -11.41 2.04 13.04
CA PRO A 64 -10.58 3.19 12.67
C PRO A 64 -9.17 2.81 12.23
N VAL A 65 -8.55 1.83 12.92
CA VAL A 65 -7.23 1.29 12.57
C VAL A 65 -7.28 0.62 11.20
N ALA A 66 -8.33 -0.17 10.93
CA ALA A 66 -8.56 -0.78 9.63
C ALA A 66 -8.74 0.27 8.51
N GLY A 67 -9.38 1.40 8.83
CA GLY A 67 -9.54 2.53 7.90
C GLY A 67 -8.21 3.13 7.47
N VAL A 68 -7.27 3.31 8.40
CA VAL A 68 -5.90 3.76 8.07
C VAL A 68 -5.14 2.66 7.33
N PHE A 69 -5.26 1.42 7.78
CA PHE A 69 -4.59 0.25 7.20
C PHE A 69 -4.91 0.08 5.72
N GLN A 70 -6.18 0.23 5.32
CA GLN A 70 -6.58 0.02 3.92
C GLN A 70 -5.94 1.04 2.97
N ILE A 71 -5.72 2.29 3.42
CA ILE A 71 -5.09 3.32 2.56
C ILE A 71 -3.68 2.88 2.21
N VAL A 72 -2.96 2.42 3.22
CA VAL A 72 -1.58 1.97 3.11
C VAL A 72 -1.50 0.69 2.28
N ASP A 73 -2.37 -0.29 2.53
CA ASP A 73 -2.43 -1.55 1.79
C ASP A 73 -2.81 -1.33 0.31
N GLY A 74 -3.83 -0.51 0.05
CA GLY A 74 -4.23 -0.14 -1.31
C GLY A 74 -3.07 0.48 -2.10
N LEU A 75 -2.31 1.36 -1.45
CA LEU A 75 -1.13 1.97 -2.06
C LEU A 75 -0.04 0.92 -2.36
N GLN A 76 0.23 -0.03 -1.46
CA GLN A 76 1.15 -1.14 -1.74
C GLN A 76 0.70 -1.96 -2.95
N VAL A 77 -0.58 -2.35 -3.00
CA VAL A 77 -1.15 -3.18 -4.07
C VAL A 77 -1.02 -2.48 -5.42
N VAL A 78 -1.32 -1.19 -5.49
CA VAL A 78 -1.18 -0.39 -6.71
C VAL A 78 0.28 -0.23 -7.10
N CYS A 79 1.17 0.17 -6.17
CA CYS A 79 2.59 0.32 -6.46
C CYS A 79 3.21 -1.01 -6.93
N ALA A 80 2.91 -2.12 -6.26
CA ALA A 80 3.35 -3.45 -6.69
C ALA A 80 2.75 -3.85 -8.04
N GLY A 81 1.48 -3.50 -8.32
CA GLY A 81 0.83 -3.72 -9.61
C GLY A 81 1.45 -2.90 -10.76
N VAL A 82 1.91 -1.68 -10.47
CA VAL A 82 2.64 -0.83 -11.43
C VAL A 82 4.05 -1.38 -11.67
N LEU A 83 4.77 -1.76 -10.61
CA LEU A 83 6.11 -2.36 -10.69
C LEU A 83 6.11 -3.70 -11.44
N ARG A 84 5.10 -4.55 -11.20
CA ARG A 84 4.87 -5.77 -11.99
C ARG A 84 4.62 -5.46 -13.47
N GLY A 85 3.91 -4.37 -13.77
CA GLY A 85 3.66 -3.91 -15.14
C GLY A 85 4.94 -3.51 -15.90
N VAL A 86 5.99 -3.09 -15.20
CA VAL A 86 7.30 -2.77 -15.80
C VAL A 86 8.31 -3.93 -15.66
N ALA A 87 7.83 -5.15 -15.41
CA ALA A 87 8.63 -6.35 -15.15
C ALA A 87 9.61 -6.27 -13.95
N ASP A 88 9.37 -5.36 -12.99
CA ASP A 88 10.16 -5.24 -11.76
C ASP A 88 9.43 -5.94 -10.58
N THR A 89 9.52 -7.27 -10.52
CA THR A 89 8.75 -8.10 -9.57
C THR A 89 9.51 -8.47 -8.29
N LEU A 90 10.84 -8.58 -8.36
CA LEU A 90 11.68 -9.00 -7.23
C LEU A 90 11.83 -7.91 -6.16
N LYS A 91 11.90 -6.64 -6.58
CA LYS A 91 12.10 -5.52 -5.64
C LYS A 91 10.88 -5.28 -4.74
N PRO A 92 9.62 -5.29 -5.24
CA PRO A 92 8.44 -5.23 -4.38
C PRO A 92 8.42 -6.32 -3.32
N LEU A 93 8.75 -7.55 -3.70
CA LEU A 93 8.78 -8.69 -2.79
C LEU A 93 9.79 -8.47 -1.66
N LEU A 94 11.02 -8.05 -2.00
CA LEU A 94 12.08 -7.83 -1.02
C LEU A 94 11.74 -6.68 -0.07
N ILE A 95 11.19 -5.58 -0.58
CA ILE A 95 10.75 -4.45 0.25
C ILE A 95 9.67 -4.88 1.23
N ASN A 96 8.73 -5.73 0.78
CA ASN A 96 7.66 -6.21 1.63
C ASN A 96 8.21 -7.08 2.79
N VAL A 97 9.05 -8.06 2.48
CA VAL A 97 9.68 -8.92 3.48
C VAL A 97 10.53 -8.10 4.47
N LEU A 98 11.36 -7.18 3.97
CA LEU A 98 12.23 -6.36 4.82
C LEU A 98 11.43 -5.40 5.68
N GLY A 99 10.40 -4.74 5.15
CA GLY A 99 9.63 -3.79 5.96
C GLY A 99 8.80 -4.47 7.05
N PHE A 100 8.21 -5.63 6.76
CA PHE A 100 7.52 -6.41 7.79
C PHE A 100 8.47 -6.93 8.87
N TRP A 101 9.66 -7.42 8.49
CA TRP A 101 10.61 -7.97 9.46
C TRP A 101 11.41 -6.90 10.23
N MET A 102 11.82 -5.82 9.56
CA MET A 102 12.65 -4.77 10.18
C MET A 102 11.85 -3.71 10.90
N VAL A 103 10.58 -3.50 10.51
CA VAL A 103 9.74 -2.43 11.09
C VAL A 103 8.52 -3.02 11.78
N GLY A 104 7.73 -3.84 11.07
CA GLY A 104 6.51 -4.42 11.63
C GLY A 104 6.76 -5.24 12.90
N MET A 105 7.62 -6.26 12.81
CA MET A 105 7.99 -7.13 13.93
C MET A 105 8.51 -6.38 15.16
N PRO A 106 9.55 -5.53 15.09
CA PRO A 106 10.07 -4.85 16.28
C PRO A 106 9.09 -3.84 16.88
N ILE A 107 8.28 -3.14 16.06
CA ILE A 107 7.26 -2.22 16.59
C ILE A 107 6.13 -3.01 17.25
N SER A 108 5.64 -4.09 16.63
CA SER A 108 4.63 -4.97 17.22
C SER A 108 5.12 -5.60 18.53
N LEU A 109 6.38 -6.04 18.60
CA LEU A 109 6.97 -6.57 19.84
C LEU A 109 7.10 -5.48 20.91
N HIS A 110 7.48 -4.27 20.52
CA HIS A 110 7.62 -3.15 21.46
C HIS A 110 6.26 -2.74 22.04
N PHE A 111 5.28 -2.44 21.20
CA PHE A 111 3.96 -1.98 21.66
C PHE A 111 3.11 -3.11 22.27
N GLY A 112 3.20 -4.32 21.72
CA GLY A 112 2.43 -5.47 22.21
C GLY A 112 2.92 -6.02 23.56
N PHE A 113 4.24 -6.06 23.80
CA PHE A 113 4.78 -6.63 25.04
C PHE A 113 5.30 -5.59 26.03
N ARG A 114 5.98 -4.52 25.57
CA ARG A 114 6.55 -3.50 26.47
C ARG A 114 5.62 -2.32 26.71
N GLY A 115 4.78 -1.97 25.72
CA GLY A 115 3.83 -0.85 25.81
C GLY A 115 2.58 -1.13 26.64
N GLY A 116 2.29 -2.40 26.96
CA GLY A 116 1.14 -2.78 27.77
C GLY A 116 -0.21 -2.76 27.04
N GLU A 117 -0.23 -2.47 25.73
CA GLU A 117 -1.47 -2.35 24.93
C GLU A 117 -1.97 -3.70 24.36
N GLY A 118 -1.26 -4.79 24.67
CA GLY A 118 -1.68 -6.15 24.33
C GLY A 118 -1.96 -6.35 22.83
N PRO A 119 -3.11 -6.95 22.45
CA PRO A 119 -3.45 -7.21 21.05
C PRO A 119 -3.53 -5.94 20.19
N VAL A 120 -3.99 -4.81 20.75
CA VAL A 120 -4.14 -3.54 20.01
C VAL A 120 -2.78 -2.97 19.60
N GLY A 121 -1.79 -3.05 20.49
CA GLY A 121 -0.41 -2.66 20.19
C GLY A 121 0.21 -3.51 19.07
N LEU A 122 -0.17 -4.78 18.95
CA LEU A 122 0.27 -5.66 17.87
C LEU A 122 -0.25 -5.20 16.50
N TRP A 123 -1.53 -4.80 16.44
CA TRP A 123 -2.18 -4.26 15.25
C TRP A 123 -1.60 -2.93 14.81
N TRP A 124 -1.29 -2.04 15.76
CA TRP A 124 -0.58 -0.79 15.45
C TRP A 124 0.82 -1.03 14.90
N GLY A 125 1.56 -2.01 15.43
CA GLY A 125 2.86 -2.38 14.88
C GLY A 125 2.77 -2.96 13.46
N LEU A 126 1.74 -3.75 13.18
CA LEU A 126 1.46 -4.24 11.81
C LEU A 126 1.14 -3.06 10.88
N ALA A 127 0.26 -2.15 11.29
CA ALA A 127 -0.09 -0.96 10.51
C ALA A 127 1.16 -0.08 10.22
N ALA A 128 2.03 0.10 11.21
CA ALA A 128 3.30 0.82 11.03
C ALA A 128 4.24 0.10 10.04
N GLY A 129 4.33 -1.23 10.12
CA GLY A 129 5.07 -2.06 9.17
C GLY A 129 4.57 -1.90 7.74
N LEU A 130 3.25 -1.96 7.51
CA LEU A 130 2.68 -1.67 6.20
C LEU A 130 2.97 -0.25 5.75
N GLY A 131 2.89 0.72 6.68
CA GLY A 131 3.16 2.13 6.42
C GLY A 131 4.56 2.35 5.85
N ALA A 132 5.56 1.72 6.48
CA ALA A 132 6.94 1.76 6.03
C ALA A 132 7.12 1.11 4.65
N VAL A 133 6.54 -0.07 4.42
CA VAL A 133 6.59 -0.76 3.13
C VAL A 133 5.95 0.08 2.02
N ALA A 134 4.75 0.63 2.26
CA ALA A 134 4.05 1.46 1.29
C ALA A 134 4.85 2.71 0.93
N SER A 135 5.44 3.35 1.94
CA SER A 135 6.31 4.53 1.75
C SER A 135 7.53 4.19 0.90
N MET A 136 8.20 3.06 1.17
CA MET A 136 9.34 2.59 0.37
C MET A 136 8.94 2.23 -1.07
N LEU A 137 7.80 1.56 -1.27
CA LEU A 137 7.30 1.23 -2.60
C LEU A 137 6.92 2.49 -3.40
N MET A 138 6.24 3.44 -2.77
CA MET A 138 5.86 4.71 -3.37
C MET A 138 7.11 5.53 -3.75
N PHE A 139 8.10 5.59 -2.86
CA PHE A 139 9.39 6.22 -3.15
C PHE A 139 10.10 5.54 -4.33
N ARG A 140 10.03 4.21 -4.42
CA ARG A 140 10.64 3.45 -5.53
C ARG A 140 9.96 3.72 -6.86
N VAL A 141 8.62 3.71 -6.87
CA VAL A 141 7.80 4.10 -8.02
C VAL A 141 8.21 5.51 -8.46
N TRP A 142 8.28 6.45 -7.53
CA TRP A 142 8.69 7.82 -7.80
C TRP A 142 10.09 7.93 -8.41
N ILE A 143 11.10 7.23 -7.87
CA ILE A 143 12.46 7.18 -8.46
C ILE A 143 12.41 6.61 -9.89
N ARG A 144 11.66 5.52 -10.10
CA ARG A 144 11.60 4.83 -11.39
C ARG A 144 10.93 5.68 -12.47
N PHE A 145 9.94 6.48 -12.10
CA PHE A 145 9.25 7.41 -12.99
C PHE A 145 9.97 8.76 -13.14
N ARG A 146 10.80 9.17 -12.16
CA ARG A 146 11.65 10.37 -12.25
C ARG A 146 12.93 10.16 -13.04
N ARG A 147 13.47 8.95 -13.11
CA ARG A 147 14.52 8.68 -14.10
C ARG A 147 13.87 8.83 -15.47
N PRO A 148 14.26 9.83 -16.29
CA PRO A 148 13.84 9.84 -17.67
C PRO A 148 14.18 8.46 -18.22
N LEU A 149 13.19 7.78 -18.78
CA LEU A 149 13.40 6.54 -19.53
C LEU A 149 14.40 6.92 -20.61
N GLN A 150 15.68 6.73 -20.28
CA GLN A 150 16.78 7.19 -21.11
C GLN A 150 16.58 6.51 -22.44
N ARG A 151 16.59 7.35 -23.47
CA ARG A 151 16.76 7.04 -24.87
C ARG A 151 17.87 5.99 -25.04
N ALA A 152 17.52 4.74 -24.87
CA ALA A 152 18.29 3.55 -25.18
C ALA A 152 17.21 2.54 -25.53
N GLU A 153 16.63 2.60 -26.73
CA GLU A 153 17.03 1.66 -27.77
C GLU A 153 16.72 2.10 -29.22
N PHE A 154 16.21 3.32 -29.47
CA PHE A 154 15.84 3.71 -30.85
C PHE A 154 16.97 4.30 -31.72
N ARG A 155 18.25 4.07 -31.37
CA ARG A 155 19.40 4.44 -32.22
C ARG A 155 20.18 3.24 -32.78
N SER A 156 19.73 2.00 -32.54
CA SER A 156 20.40 0.79 -33.07
C SER A 156 19.71 0.16 -34.29
N ALA A 157 18.61 0.74 -34.79
CA ALA A 157 17.90 0.23 -35.97
C ALA A 157 18.20 1.03 -37.26
N SER A 158 19.28 1.82 -37.27
CA SER A 158 19.69 2.63 -38.43
C SER A 158 21.09 2.27 -38.97
N HIS A 159 21.51 1.02 -38.82
CA HIS A 159 22.70 0.48 -39.48
C HIS A 159 22.43 -0.93 -39.98
#